data_AF-A0A1Q7GNJ8-F1
#
_entry.id   AF-A0A1Q7GNJ8-F1
#
_cell.length_a   1.000
_cell.length_b   1.000
_cell.length_c   1.000
_cell.angle_alpha   90.00
_cell.angle_beta   90.00
_cell.angle_gamma   90.00
#
_symmetry.space_group_name_H-M   'P 1'
#
loop_
_entity.id
_entity.type
_entity.pdbx_description
1 polymer ?
#
loop_
_entity_poly.entity_id
_entity_poly.type
_entity_poly.pdbx_seq_one_letter_code
_entity_poly.pdbx_strand_id
1 'polypeptide(L)'
;MKLRQSTGFTLIELLLVVAIIGIIAAIAIPGMMRARISGNEASAIGSMRAVVSAQSTYASSCANGGYAQTLEDLAKPGTSTSGFVSPDIKSNGIFKSGYYVNVGQGTGAATVTVAANTCNTSAADAVDKYFAESHPAAVGSTGQRSFGTNQRGAIFQDSTGTTFTAALVEAATTPVQ
;
A
#
# COMPACT_ATOMS: atom_id res chain seq x y z
N MET A 1 13.32 -65.15 18.73
CA MET A 1 12.83 -63.77 18.92
C MET A 1 13.95 -62.82 18.50
N LYS A 2 13.86 -62.21 17.31
CA LYS A 2 14.91 -61.28 16.82
C LYS A 2 14.84 -60.00 17.67
N LEU A 3 15.85 -59.78 18.51
CA LEU A 3 16.03 -58.51 19.23
C LEU A 3 16.26 -57.41 18.19
N ARG A 4 15.31 -56.48 18.09
CA ARG A 4 15.45 -55.27 17.27
C ARG A 4 16.52 -54.40 17.94
N GLN A 5 17.64 -54.21 17.26
CA GLN A 5 18.67 -53.25 17.63
C GLN A 5 18.07 -51.84 17.49
N SER A 6 17.80 -51.18 18.61
CA SER A 6 17.42 -49.77 18.63
C SER A 6 18.68 -48.92 18.45
N THR A 7 18.93 -48.47 17.22
CA THR A 7 19.94 -47.44 16.92
C THR A 7 19.44 -46.10 17.43
N GLY A 8 20.00 -45.63 18.55
CA GLY A 8 19.73 -44.30 19.08
C GLY A 8 20.54 -43.22 18.36
N PHE A 9 19.96 -42.04 18.21
CA PHE A 9 20.64 -40.84 17.69
C PHE A 9 21.68 -40.37 18.70
N THR A 10 22.90 -40.04 18.27
CA THR A 10 23.93 -39.52 19.18
C THR A 10 23.71 -38.03 19.47
N LEU A 11 24.12 -37.56 20.65
CA LEU A 11 24.09 -36.12 20.98
C LEU A 11 24.96 -35.30 20.02
N ILE A 12 26.08 -35.86 19.55
CA ILE A 12 26.98 -35.18 18.61
C ILE A 12 26.35 -35.01 17.22
N GLU A 13 25.57 -35.99 16.75
CA GLU A 13 24.80 -35.85 15.49
C GLU A 13 23.77 -34.73 15.62
N LEU A 14 23.07 -34.63 16.75
CA LEU A 14 22.10 -33.57 16.97
C LEU A 14 22.76 -32.18 17.03
N LEU A 15 23.91 -32.07 17.68
CA LEU A 15 24.66 -30.81 17.76
C LEU A 15 25.17 -30.34 16.39
N LEU A 16 25.70 -31.25 15.56
CA LEU A 16 26.17 -30.89 14.22
C LEU A 16 25.01 -30.41 13.32
N VAL A 17 23.84 -31.06 13.41
CA VAL A 17 22.66 -30.66 12.63
C VAL A 17 22.20 -29.25 13.00
N VAL A 18 22.09 -28.95 14.30
CA VAL A 18 21.68 -27.61 14.75
C VAL A 18 22.72 -26.55 14.37
N ALA A 19 24.01 -26.89 14.40
CA ALA A 19 25.07 -25.99 13.95
C ALA A 19 24.95 -25.64 12.46
N ILE A 20 24.70 -26.61 11.58
CA ILE A 20 24.52 -26.38 10.14
C ILE A 20 23.26 -25.55 9.88
N ILE A 21 22.14 -25.88 10.53
CA ILE A 21 20.88 -25.10 10.41
C ILE A 21 21.11 -23.65 10.88
N GLY A 22 21.87 -23.45 11.96
CA GLY A 22 22.22 -22.13 12.48
C GLY A 22 23.00 -21.27 11.47
N ILE A 23 23.98 -21.85 10.77
CA ILE A 23 24.75 -21.16 9.72
C ILE A 23 23.85 -20.75 8.55
N ILE A 24 22.99 -21.68 8.09
CA ILE A 24 22.05 -21.40 7.00
C ILE A 24 21.09 -20.28 7.39
N ALA A 25 20.52 -20.35 8.61
CA ALA A 25 19.59 -19.35 9.11
C ALA A 25 20.23 -17.96 9.22
N ALA A 26 21.48 -17.86 9.70
CA ALA A 26 22.18 -16.58 9.83
C ALA A 26 22.35 -15.84 8.49
N ILE A 27 22.54 -16.56 7.38
CA ILE A 27 22.66 -15.98 6.04
C ILE A 27 21.28 -15.71 5.43
N ALA A 28 20.33 -16.64 5.61
CA ALA A 28 19.04 -16.60 4.93
C ALA A 28 18.07 -15.56 5.53
N ILE A 29 18.05 -15.40 6.86
CA ILE A 29 17.15 -14.48 7.57
C ILE A 29 17.27 -13.02 7.08
N PRO A 30 18.46 -12.39 7.01
CA PRO A 30 18.56 -11.00 6.56
C PRO A 30 18.17 -10.83 5.09
N GLY A 31 18.40 -11.85 4.25
CA GLY A 31 17.96 -11.85 2.84
C GLY A 31 16.44 -11.90 2.72
N MET A 32 15.79 -12.80 3.45
CA MET A 32 14.32 -12.91 3.48
C MET A 32 13.64 -11.63 4.02
N MET A 33 14.24 -10.96 5.02
CA MET A 33 13.72 -9.69 5.51
C MET A 33 13.73 -8.61 4.43
N ARG A 34 14.85 -8.48 3.68
CA ARG A 34 14.94 -7.52 2.55
C ARG A 34 13.96 -7.85 1.43
N ALA A 35 13.81 -9.13 1.09
CA ALA A 35 12.85 -9.57 0.08
C ALA A 35 11.41 -9.23 0.48
N ARG A 36 11.05 -9.42 1.76
CA ARG A 36 9.73 -9.04 2.29
C ARG A 36 9.50 -7.54 2.22
N ILE A 37 10.48 -6.73 2.62
CA ILE A 37 10.41 -5.26 2.51
C ILE A 37 10.18 -4.83 1.06
N SER A 38 10.95 -5.38 0.11
CA SER A 38 10.77 -5.07 -1.31
C SER A 38 9.39 -5.48 -1.85
N GLY A 39 8.86 -6.63 -1.40
CA GLY A 39 7.53 -7.10 -1.78
C GLY A 39 6.41 -6.20 -1.23
N ASN A 40 6.56 -5.74 0.01
CA ASN A 40 5.66 -4.79 0.64
C ASN A 40 5.64 -3.44 -0.11
N GLU A 41 6.82 -2.92 -0.47
CA GLU A 41 6.96 -1.70 -1.27
C GLU A 41 6.32 -1.84 -2.66
N ALA A 42 6.52 -2.96 -3.34
CA ALA A 42 5.87 -3.24 -4.62
C ALA A 42 4.34 -3.27 -4.49
N SER A 43 3.82 -3.85 -3.40
CA SER A 43 2.38 -3.84 -3.09
C SER A 43 1.86 -2.43 -2.83
N ALA A 44 2.63 -1.57 -2.14
CA ALA A 44 2.26 -0.17 -1.89
C ALA A 44 2.20 0.65 -3.18
N ILE A 45 3.19 0.51 -4.07
CA ILE A 45 3.19 1.11 -5.41
C ILE A 45 1.98 0.61 -6.22
N GLY A 46 1.66 -0.69 -6.13
CA GLY A 46 0.46 -1.27 -6.73
C GLY A 46 -0.83 -0.63 -6.23
N SER A 47 -0.94 -0.39 -4.92
CA SER A 47 -2.08 0.34 -4.33
C SER A 47 -2.17 1.76 -4.87
N MET A 48 -1.06 2.49 -5.01
CA MET A 48 -1.06 3.83 -5.59
C MET A 48 -1.55 3.82 -7.05
N ARG A 49 -1.11 2.86 -7.87
CA ARG A 49 -1.62 2.69 -9.25
C ARG A 49 -3.11 2.38 -9.28
N ALA A 50 -3.59 1.54 -8.37
CA ALA A 50 -5.01 1.22 -8.25
C ALA A 50 -5.83 2.46 -7.89
N VAL A 51 -5.34 3.30 -6.96
CA VAL A 51 -5.98 4.57 -6.61
C VAL A 51 -6.01 5.54 -7.79
N VAL A 52 -4.91 5.69 -8.54
CA VAL A 52 -4.89 6.55 -9.75
C VAL A 52 -5.95 6.09 -10.77
N SER A 53 -6.03 4.78 -11.02
CA SER A 53 -7.05 4.23 -11.92
C SER A 53 -8.46 4.46 -11.41
N ALA A 54 -8.70 4.27 -10.11
CA ALA A 54 -10.00 4.48 -9.49
C ALA A 54 -10.44 5.94 -9.57
N GLN A 55 -9.52 6.87 -9.28
CA GLN A 55 -9.75 8.31 -9.36
C GLN A 55 -10.07 8.76 -10.78
N SER A 56 -9.34 8.26 -11.78
CA SER A 56 -9.63 8.54 -13.19
C SER A 56 -11.03 8.07 -13.59
N THR A 57 -11.41 6.85 -13.20
CA THR A 57 -12.76 6.33 -13.48
C THR A 57 -13.81 7.17 -12.79
N TYR A 58 -13.68 7.39 -11.47
CA TYR A 58 -14.59 8.19 -10.67
C TYR A 58 -14.81 9.60 -11.24
N ALA A 59 -13.73 10.29 -11.60
CA ALA A 59 -13.78 11.61 -12.20
C ALA A 59 -14.57 11.63 -13.51
N SER A 60 -14.33 10.65 -14.39
CA SER A 60 -15.00 10.56 -15.69
C SER A 60 -16.47 10.12 -15.60
N SER A 61 -16.82 9.25 -14.66
CA SER A 61 -18.14 8.62 -14.62
C SER A 61 -19.11 9.25 -13.62
N CYS A 62 -18.60 9.89 -12.56
CA CYS A 62 -19.42 10.19 -11.39
C CYS A 62 -19.24 11.57 -10.79
N ALA A 63 -18.23 12.32 -11.20
CA ALA A 63 -17.87 13.57 -10.53
C ALA A 63 -17.51 14.73 -11.48
N ASN A 64 -17.88 14.63 -12.77
CA ASN A 64 -17.66 15.68 -13.78
C ASN A 64 -16.21 16.23 -13.81
N GLY A 65 -15.23 15.34 -13.71
CA GLY A 65 -13.81 15.69 -13.66
C GLY A 65 -13.24 15.95 -12.25
N GLY A 66 -14.07 15.92 -11.21
CA GLY A 66 -13.64 15.98 -9.81
C GLY A 66 -13.16 14.62 -9.28
N TYR A 67 -12.26 14.66 -8.31
CA TYR A 67 -11.68 13.49 -7.66
C TYR A 67 -12.27 13.27 -6.27
N ALA A 68 -12.31 12.01 -5.83
CA ALA A 68 -12.78 11.64 -4.51
C ALA A 68 -11.76 12.05 -3.44
N GLN A 69 -12.25 12.47 -2.28
CA GLN A 69 -11.39 12.89 -1.17
C GLN A 69 -10.98 11.72 -0.25
N THR A 70 -11.64 10.58 -0.34
CA THR A 70 -11.43 9.46 0.58
C THR A 70 -11.47 8.11 -0.16
N LEU A 71 -10.81 7.09 0.39
CA LEU A 71 -10.93 5.72 -0.13
C LEU A 71 -12.34 5.17 0.07
N GLU A 72 -13.05 5.60 1.12
CA GLU A 72 -14.42 5.24 1.41
C GLU A 72 -15.36 5.67 0.28
N ASP A 73 -15.18 6.86 -0.28
CA ASP A 73 -15.96 7.32 -1.42
C ASP A 73 -15.61 6.55 -2.69
N LEU A 74 -14.33 6.24 -2.91
CA LEU A 74 -13.93 5.37 -4.03
C LEU A 74 -14.43 3.93 -3.87
N ALA A 75 -14.65 3.45 -2.65
CA ALA A 75 -15.14 2.10 -2.40
C ALA A 75 -16.65 1.97 -2.67
N LYS A 76 -17.39 3.08 -2.71
CA LYS A 76 -18.82 3.07 -3.01
C LYS A 76 -19.07 2.75 -4.48
N PRO A 77 -20.02 1.87 -4.80
CA PRO A 77 -20.42 1.63 -6.17
C PRO A 77 -21.03 2.90 -6.77
N GLY A 78 -20.65 3.20 -8.00
CA GLY A 78 -21.33 4.21 -8.80
C GLY A 78 -22.57 3.62 -9.49
N THR A 79 -22.60 3.71 -10.81
CA THR A 79 -23.63 3.05 -11.64
C THR A 79 -23.39 1.53 -11.80
N SER A 80 -22.22 1.04 -11.38
CA SER A 80 -21.85 -0.38 -11.35
C SER A 80 -22.26 -1.08 -10.04
N THR A 81 -22.14 -2.40 -9.98
CA THR A 81 -22.33 -3.20 -8.74
C THR A 81 -21.11 -3.20 -7.82
N SER A 82 -19.97 -2.70 -8.30
CA SER A 82 -18.70 -2.65 -7.56
C SER A 82 -18.20 -1.21 -7.44
N GLY A 83 -17.45 -0.94 -6.37
CA GLY A 83 -16.72 0.32 -6.18
C GLY A 83 -15.57 0.51 -7.17
N PHE A 84 -14.99 1.71 -7.18
CA PHE A 84 -13.88 2.08 -8.05
C PHE A 84 -12.55 1.49 -7.59
N VAL A 85 -12.42 1.19 -6.30
CA VAL A 85 -11.29 0.45 -5.72
C VAL A 85 -11.70 -0.94 -5.25
N SER A 86 -10.73 -1.85 -5.19
CA SER A 86 -10.92 -3.20 -4.65
C SER A 86 -11.14 -3.16 -3.12
N PRO A 87 -11.88 -4.13 -2.54
CA PRO A 87 -12.17 -4.16 -1.10
C PRO A 87 -10.95 -4.19 -0.17
N ASP A 88 -9.76 -4.52 -0.68
CA ASP A 88 -8.50 -4.55 0.05
C ASP A 88 -7.88 -3.16 0.29
N ILE A 89 -8.41 -2.10 -0.34
CA ILE A 89 -8.02 -0.69 -0.13
C ILE A 89 -9.24 0.24 0.00
N LYS A 90 -10.27 -0.18 0.72
CA LYS A 90 -11.59 0.48 0.76
C LYS A 90 -11.77 1.65 1.73
N SER A 91 -10.77 1.97 2.55
CA SER A 91 -10.90 2.95 3.63
C SER A 91 -9.53 3.54 3.97
N ASN A 92 -9.50 4.82 4.33
CA ASN A 92 -8.28 5.47 4.79
C ASN A 92 -7.77 4.80 6.08
N GLY A 93 -6.45 4.64 6.17
CA GLY A 93 -5.78 3.94 7.27
C GLY A 93 -5.81 2.42 7.11
N ILE A 94 -6.24 1.90 5.96
CA ILE A 94 -6.21 0.46 5.70
C ILE A 94 -4.78 -0.07 5.66
N PHE A 95 -4.54 -1.16 6.38
CA PHE A 95 -3.26 -1.85 6.40
C PHE A 95 -3.21 -2.93 5.32
N LYS A 96 -2.29 -2.81 4.38
CA LYS A 96 -2.07 -3.76 3.29
C LYS A 96 -0.59 -4.01 3.10
N SER A 97 -0.18 -5.28 3.26
CA SER A 97 1.21 -5.72 3.03
C SER A 97 2.26 -4.85 3.73
N GLY A 98 2.07 -4.53 5.02
CA GLY A 98 3.05 -3.74 5.78
C GLY A 98 2.90 -2.22 5.64
N TYR A 99 1.94 -1.74 4.84
CA TYR A 99 1.76 -0.32 4.55
C TYR A 99 0.35 0.17 4.91
N TYR A 100 0.25 1.42 5.31
CA TYR A 100 -1.02 2.14 5.35
C TYR A 100 -1.27 2.82 4.01
N VAL A 101 -2.54 2.98 3.63
CA VAL A 101 -2.96 3.66 2.39
C VAL A 101 -4.02 4.70 2.71
N ASN A 102 -3.86 5.91 2.17
CA ASN A 102 -4.79 7.01 2.37
C ASN A 102 -5.01 7.81 1.09
N VAL A 103 -6.18 8.43 0.99
CA VAL A 103 -6.52 9.46 0.00
C VAL A 103 -7.02 10.70 0.74
N GLY A 104 -6.70 11.87 0.21
CA GLY A 104 -7.16 13.16 0.73
C GLY A 104 -7.30 14.19 -0.37
N GLN A 105 -7.90 15.34 -0.05
CA GLN A 105 -7.90 16.50 -0.92
C GLN A 105 -6.49 17.09 -1.08
N GLY A 106 -6.14 17.50 -2.29
CA GLY A 106 -4.87 18.18 -2.57
C GLY A 106 -4.80 19.58 -1.95
N THR A 107 -3.60 20.17 -1.90
CA THR A 107 -3.43 21.53 -1.37
C THR A 107 -4.13 22.55 -2.27
N GLY A 108 -4.99 23.37 -1.68
CA GLY A 108 -5.76 24.38 -2.41
C GLY A 108 -6.72 23.76 -3.43
N ALA A 109 -7.30 22.62 -3.09
CA ALA A 109 -8.36 21.98 -3.87
C ALA A 109 -9.66 22.79 -3.80
N ALA A 110 -10.37 22.85 -4.90
CA ALA A 110 -11.69 23.47 -5.03
C ALA A 110 -12.74 22.41 -5.37
N THR A 111 -13.95 22.58 -4.85
CA THR A 111 -15.09 21.71 -5.19
C THR A 111 -15.44 21.82 -6.67
N VAL A 112 -15.49 20.67 -7.35
CA VAL A 112 -15.94 20.54 -8.74
C VAL A 112 -17.38 20.06 -8.79
N THR A 113 -17.70 19.03 -8.01
CA THR A 113 -19.05 18.46 -7.94
C THR A 113 -19.42 18.27 -6.48
N VAL A 114 -20.54 18.86 -6.07
CA VAL A 114 -21.07 18.65 -4.71
C VAL A 114 -21.46 17.19 -4.50
N ALA A 115 -21.29 16.68 -3.28
CA ALA A 115 -21.51 15.28 -2.92
C ALA A 115 -22.86 14.73 -3.42
N ALA A 116 -23.93 15.52 -3.28
CA ALA A 116 -25.29 15.16 -3.70
C ALA A 116 -25.43 14.91 -5.22
N ASN A 117 -24.54 15.46 -6.03
CA ASN A 117 -24.55 15.31 -7.49
C ASN A 117 -23.60 14.21 -7.97
N THR A 118 -22.90 13.54 -7.06
CA THR A 118 -22.05 12.39 -7.41
C THR A 118 -22.89 11.14 -7.61
N CYS A 119 -22.50 10.27 -8.55
CA CYS A 119 -23.28 9.08 -8.89
C CYS A 119 -23.30 8.00 -7.77
N ASN A 120 -22.36 8.05 -6.83
CA ASN A 120 -22.04 6.98 -5.88
C ASN A 120 -22.42 7.34 -4.44
N THR A 121 -23.22 8.40 -4.24
CA THR A 121 -23.59 8.90 -2.90
C THR A 121 -22.35 9.18 -2.02
N SER A 122 -21.36 9.88 -2.59
CA SER A 122 -20.16 10.27 -1.85
C SER A 122 -20.53 11.08 -0.60
N ALA A 123 -19.74 10.91 0.46
CA ALA A 123 -19.92 11.64 1.71
C ALA A 123 -19.27 13.03 1.64
N ALA A 124 -18.23 13.17 0.81
CA ALA A 124 -17.55 14.43 0.54
C ALA A 124 -17.78 14.89 -0.90
N ASP A 125 -17.63 16.20 -1.11
CA ASP A 125 -17.60 16.79 -2.44
C ASP A 125 -16.44 16.23 -3.27
N ALA A 126 -16.60 16.14 -4.57
CA ALA A 126 -15.49 15.85 -5.47
C ALA A 126 -14.71 17.14 -5.76
N VAL A 127 -13.37 17.06 -5.76
CA VAL A 127 -12.47 18.22 -5.83
C VAL A 127 -11.50 18.15 -7.01
N ASP A 128 -10.97 19.28 -7.46
CA ASP A 128 -10.08 19.35 -8.64
C ASP A 128 -8.67 18.75 -8.40
N LYS A 129 -8.25 18.63 -7.14
CA LYS A 129 -6.95 18.08 -6.73
C LYS A 129 -7.13 17.07 -5.61
N TYR A 130 -6.48 15.93 -5.75
CA TYR A 130 -6.37 14.92 -4.70
C TYR A 130 -4.91 14.57 -4.49
N PHE A 131 -4.61 13.99 -3.34
CA PHE A 131 -3.40 13.23 -3.15
C PHE A 131 -3.77 11.85 -2.60
N ALA A 132 -2.94 10.87 -2.92
CA ALA A 132 -2.96 9.57 -2.28
C ALA A 132 -1.55 9.28 -1.76
N GLU A 133 -1.49 8.61 -0.64
CA GLU A 133 -0.23 8.24 -0.03
C GLU A 133 -0.24 6.84 0.56
N SER A 134 0.96 6.29 0.68
CA SER A 134 1.20 5.05 1.37
C SER A 134 2.53 5.10 2.09
N HIS A 135 2.51 4.78 3.38
CA HIS A 135 3.70 4.78 4.23
C HIS A 135 3.81 3.45 5.00
N PRO A 136 5.03 3.02 5.34
CA PRO A 136 5.23 1.77 6.05
C PRO A 136 4.69 1.87 7.47
N ALA A 137 4.12 0.78 7.99
CA ALA A 137 3.66 0.73 9.38
C ALA A 137 4.83 0.80 10.38
N ALA A 138 6.00 0.33 9.97
CA ALA A 138 7.25 0.46 10.70
C ALA A 138 8.42 0.54 9.72
N VAL A 139 9.09 1.69 9.68
CA VAL A 139 10.33 1.92 8.91
C VAL A 139 11.40 0.95 9.40
N GLY A 140 12.14 0.33 8.48
CA GLY A 140 13.18 -0.64 8.81
C GLY A 140 12.70 -2.08 8.92
N SER A 141 11.38 -2.32 9.06
CA SER A 141 10.82 -3.67 9.22
C SER A 141 9.79 -4.02 8.13
N THR A 142 8.81 -3.14 7.93
CA THR A 142 7.74 -3.36 6.94
C THR A 142 8.04 -2.70 5.60
N GLY A 143 8.87 -1.66 5.61
CA GLY A 143 9.22 -0.85 4.45
C GLY A 143 10.33 0.13 4.79
N GLN A 144 10.93 0.75 3.78
CA GLN A 144 11.90 1.84 3.96
C GLN A 144 11.39 3.15 3.37
N ARG A 145 10.64 3.04 2.27
CA ARG A 145 10.14 4.20 1.52
C ARG A 145 8.65 4.39 1.71
N SER A 146 8.21 5.64 1.66
CA SER A 146 6.80 5.98 1.43
C SER A 146 6.58 6.34 -0.02
N PHE A 147 5.32 6.31 -0.46
CA PHE A 147 4.91 6.61 -1.81
C PHE A 147 3.74 7.58 -1.81
N GLY A 148 3.70 8.46 -2.80
CA GLY A 148 2.62 9.43 -2.99
C GLY A 148 2.29 9.61 -4.45
N THR A 149 1.04 9.98 -4.75
CA THR A 149 0.59 10.35 -6.09
C THR A 149 -0.50 11.40 -5.99
N ASN A 150 -0.72 12.14 -7.07
CA ASN A 150 -1.78 13.14 -7.18
C ASN A 150 -2.48 13.03 -8.54
N GLN A 151 -3.29 14.04 -8.90
CA GLN A 151 -4.01 14.13 -10.18
C GLN A 151 -3.11 14.05 -11.44
N ARG A 152 -1.78 14.19 -11.29
CA ARG A 152 -0.84 14.03 -12.41
C ARG A 152 -0.52 12.57 -12.71
N GLY A 153 -0.90 11.64 -11.81
CA GLY A 153 -0.74 10.19 -11.97
C GLY A 153 0.70 9.66 -11.80
N ALA A 154 1.69 10.54 -11.61
CA ALA A 154 3.05 10.14 -11.30
C ALA A 154 3.15 9.69 -9.84
N ILE A 155 3.86 8.57 -9.62
CA ILE A 155 4.12 8.06 -8.27
C ILE A 155 5.49 8.55 -7.83
N PHE A 156 5.53 9.22 -6.69
CA PHE A 156 6.74 9.72 -6.06
C PHE A 156 7.10 8.85 -4.85
N GLN A 157 8.37 8.89 -4.47
CA GLN A 157 8.88 8.17 -3.30
C GLN A 157 9.64 9.10 -2.35
N ASP A 158 9.58 8.79 -1.06
CA ASP A 158 10.42 9.38 -0.02
C ASP A 158 11.16 8.28 0.75
N SER A 159 12.47 8.44 0.95
CA SER A 159 13.33 7.44 1.60
C SER A 159 13.32 7.48 3.12
N THR A 160 12.65 8.46 3.73
CA THR A 160 12.55 8.53 5.20
C THR A 160 11.42 7.69 5.77
N GLY A 161 10.51 7.22 4.90
CA GLY A 161 9.33 6.45 5.31
C GLY A 161 8.29 7.28 6.06
N THR A 162 8.35 8.61 5.94
CA THR A 162 7.37 9.52 6.55
C THR A 162 6.05 9.50 5.78
N THR A 163 4.96 9.82 6.48
CA THR A 163 3.64 10.01 5.87
C THR A 163 3.69 11.19 4.89
N PHE A 164 3.18 11.01 3.68
CA PHE A 164 3.06 12.11 2.75
C PHE A 164 1.85 12.98 3.12
N THR A 165 2.07 14.28 3.24
CA THR A 165 0.98 15.26 3.30
C THR A 165 0.65 15.75 1.89
N ALA A 166 -0.52 16.35 1.70
CA ALA A 166 -0.89 16.96 0.42
C ALA A 166 0.20 17.89 -0.15
N ALA A 167 0.79 18.73 0.71
CA ALA A 167 1.85 19.65 0.30
C ALA A 167 3.15 18.92 -0.09
N LEU A 168 3.49 17.83 0.61
CA LEU A 168 4.67 17.02 0.30
C LEU A 168 4.52 16.29 -1.03
N VAL A 169 3.33 15.76 -1.36
CA VAL A 169 3.09 15.10 -2.66
C VAL A 169 3.20 16.11 -3.80
N GLU A 170 2.66 17.31 -3.65
CA GLU A 170 2.76 18.36 -4.67
C GLU A 170 4.19 18.88 -4.87
N ALA A 171 5.01 18.87 -3.81
CA ALA A 171 6.42 19.26 -3.86
C ALA A 171 7.37 18.11 -4.25
N ALA A 172 6.89 16.87 -4.35
CA ALA A 172 7.72 15.70 -4.59
C ALA A 172 8.32 15.70 -6.00
N THR A 173 9.61 15.38 -6.10
CA THR A 173 10.39 15.45 -7.36
C THR A 173 11.05 14.13 -7.73
N THR A 174 11.00 13.12 -6.86
CA THR A 174 11.63 11.81 -7.02
C THR A 174 10.60 10.76 -7.50
N PRO A 175 10.41 10.57 -8.82
CA PRO A 175 9.49 9.57 -9.33
C PRO A 175 10.01 8.15 -9.06
N VAL A 176 9.08 7.22 -8.91
CA VAL A 176 9.34 5.78 -8.96
C VAL A 176 9.47 5.39 -10.44
N GLN A 177 10.66 4.93 -10.85
CA GLN A 177 10.88 4.36 -12.19
C GLN A 177 10.22 2.99 -12.33
#